data_AF-A0A6V7QA73-F1
#
_entry.id   AF-A0A6V7QA73-F1
#
_cell.length_a   1.000
_cell.length_b   1.000
_cell.length_c   1.000
_cell.angle_alpha   90.00
_cell.angle_beta   90.00
_cell.angle_gamma   90.00
#
_symmetry.space_group_name_H-M   'P 1'
#
loop_
_entity.id
_entity.type
_entity.pdbx_description
1 polymer ?
#
loop_
_entity_poly.entity_id
_entity_poly.type
_entity_poly.pdbx_seq_one_letter_code
_entity_poly.pdbx_strand_id
1 'polypeptide(L)'
;MVVNMEWGNFWSSHLPRTSYDIALDEESPNRNDQARAILSGFEKMISGMYLGEVVRRVLQKMAQESDLFVMLLKIYLTPIMAAMHEDDSPDLERVRQIMEQNFQMPHVPLKTRRLIIRRKIEKQIAEDVRRDRGGLYTGYSNFRDYLNEAVVEILGEEVARNVILRVSEDGSGIGAALLAAAHSLDR
;
A
#
# COMPACT_ATOMS: atom_id res chain seq x y z
N MET A 1 -10.94 -32.82 8.95
CA MET A 1 -11.43 -32.13 7.74
C MET A 1 -10.70 -30.80 7.63
N VAL A 2 -10.00 -30.56 6.52
CA VAL A 2 -9.34 -29.27 6.23
C VAL A 2 -10.21 -28.55 5.20
N VAL A 3 -10.49 -27.26 5.42
CA VAL A 3 -11.32 -26.45 4.53
C VAL A 3 -10.47 -25.31 3.99
N ASN A 4 -10.29 -25.26 2.67
CA ASN A 4 -9.78 -24.08 1.98
C ASN A 4 -10.96 -23.15 1.71
N MET A 5 -10.95 -21.96 2.32
CA MET A 5 -12.08 -21.03 2.24
C MET A 5 -12.13 -20.25 0.93
N GLU A 6 -11.01 -20.12 0.19
CA GLU A 6 -10.92 -19.29 -1.03
C GLU A 6 -11.57 -17.89 -0.86
N TRP A 7 -11.44 -17.33 0.35
CA TRP A 7 -12.20 -16.17 0.84
C TRP A 7 -11.83 -14.84 0.15
N GLY A 8 -10.75 -14.81 -0.64
CA GLY A 8 -10.45 -13.69 -1.55
C GLY A 8 -11.56 -13.40 -2.56
N ASN A 9 -12.39 -14.42 -2.86
CA ASN A 9 -13.56 -14.32 -3.73
C ASN A 9 -14.79 -13.73 -3.04
N PHE A 10 -14.70 -13.37 -1.76
CA PHE A 10 -15.82 -12.80 -1.02
C PHE A 10 -16.30 -11.48 -1.66
N TRP A 11 -17.63 -11.32 -1.72
CA TRP A 11 -18.27 -10.11 -2.23
C TRP A 11 -19.49 -9.73 -1.40
N SER A 12 -19.61 -8.43 -1.10
CA SER A 12 -20.78 -7.86 -0.44
C SER A 12 -20.94 -6.40 -0.83
N SER A 13 -22.19 -5.94 -0.99
CA SER A 13 -22.52 -4.52 -1.18
C SER A 13 -22.18 -3.66 0.05
N HIS A 14 -21.96 -4.28 1.21
CA HIS A 14 -21.56 -3.61 2.43
C HIS A 14 -20.04 -3.40 2.54
N LEU A 15 -19.24 -3.93 1.60
CA LEU A 15 -17.81 -3.63 1.57
C LEU A 15 -17.60 -2.14 1.24
N PRO A 16 -16.77 -1.42 2.03
CA PRO A 16 -16.55 0.01 1.86
C PRO A 16 -15.61 0.28 0.67
N ARG A 17 -16.12 0.10 -0.55
CA ARG A 17 -15.35 0.34 -1.78
C ARG A 17 -15.25 1.83 -2.07
N THR A 18 -14.04 2.29 -2.34
CA THR A 18 -13.78 3.65 -2.81
C THR A 18 -13.93 3.74 -4.32
N SER A 19 -13.96 4.96 -4.86
CA SER A 19 -13.92 5.18 -6.32
C SER A 19 -12.64 4.64 -6.97
N TYR A 20 -11.53 4.54 -6.21
CA TYR A 20 -10.28 3.98 -6.69
C TYR A 20 -10.35 2.46 -6.83
N ASP A 21 -11.00 1.77 -5.90
CA ASP A 21 -11.22 0.32 -5.95
C ASP A 21 -12.12 -0.06 -7.13
N ILE A 22 -13.17 0.74 -7.36
CA ILE A 22 -14.08 0.55 -8.50
C ILE A 22 -13.33 0.73 -9.82
N ALA A 23 -12.54 1.81 -9.96
CA ALA A 23 -11.76 2.04 -11.16
C ALA A 23 -10.69 0.97 -11.41
N LEU A 24 -10.05 0.47 -10.34
CA LEU A 24 -9.09 -0.64 -10.41
C LEU A 24 -9.75 -1.93 -10.89
N ASP A 25 -10.95 -2.22 -10.37
CA ASP A 25 -11.72 -3.40 -10.76
C ASP A 25 -12.16 -3.33 -12.24
N GLU A 26 -12.62 -2.16 -12.68
CA GLU A 26 -13.06 -1.91 -14.05
C GLU A 26 -11.92 -2.02 -15.08
N GLU A 27 -10.70 -1.61 -14.74
CA GLU A 27 -9.54 -1.64 -15.65
C GLU A 27 -8.79 -2.97 -15.64
N SER A 28 -9.18 -3.91 -14.77
CA SER A 28 -8.55 -5.22 -14.69
C SER A 28 -8.74 -6.01 -16.01
N PRO A 29 -7.69 -6.68 -16.53
CA PRO A 29 -7.75 -7.42 -17.81
C PRO A 29 -8.81 -8.53 -17.87
N ASN A 30 -9.36 -8.96 -16.73
CA ASN A 30 -10.28 -10.08 -16.62
C ASN A 30 -11.76 -9.69 -16.81
N ARG A 31 -12.08 -8.73 -17.71
CA ARG A 31 -13.47 -8.27 -17.96
C ARG A 31 -14.41 -9.33 -18.54
N ASN A 32 -13.89 -10.35 -19.23
CA ASN A 32 -14.74 -11.21 -20.07
C ASN A 32 -15.50 -12.31 -19.33
N ASP A 33 -15.19 -12.52 -18.05
CA ASP A 33 -16.00 -13.36 -17.16
C ASP A 33 -16.51 -12.45 -16.04
N GLN A 34 -17.74 -11.98 -16.13
CA GLN A 34 -18.39 -11.17 -15.08
C GLN A 34 -18.37 -11.91 -13.72
N ALA A 35 -18.28 -13.25 -13.75
CA ALA A 35 -17.95 -14.06 -12.58
C ALA A 35 -16.53 -13.76 -12.05
N ARG A 36 -15.46 -13.77 -12.86
CA ARG A 36 -14.07 -13.57 -12.38
C ARG A 36 -13.69 -12.14 -12.00
N ALA A 37 -14.36 -11.13 -12.55
CA ALA A 37 -14.20 -9.76 -12.04
C ALA A 37 -14.69 -9.65 -10.58
N ILE A 38 -15.78 -10.35 -10.25
CA ILE A 38 -16.36 -10.45 -8.90
C ILE A 38 -15.57 -11.44 -8.01
N LEU A 39 -15.00 -12.52 -8.58
CA LEU A 39 -14.20 -13.54 -7.87
C LEU A 39 -12.77 -13.07 -7.52
N SER A 40 -12.62 -11.84 -7.05
CA SER A 40 -11.41 -11.35 -6.36
C SER A 40 -11.67 -9.98 -5.73
N GLY A 41 -12.95 -9.59 -5.54
CA GLY A 41 -13.29 -8.25 -5.09
C GLY A 41 -12.68 -7.94 -3.72
N PHE A 42 -12.78 -8.88 -2.77
CA PHE A 42 -12.14 -8.73 -1.48
C PHE A 42 -10.61 -8.78 -1.60
N GLU A 43 -10.05 -9.72 -2.37
CA GLU A 43 -8.61 -9.80 -2.60
C GLU A 43 -8.02 -8.49 -3.15
N LYS A 44 -8.69 -7.86 -4.11
CA LYS A 44 -8.28 -6.56 -4.67
C LYS A 44 -8.24 -5.44 -3.64
N MET A 45 -9.10 -5.50 -2.63
CA MET A 45 -9.15 -4.51 -1.55
C MET A 45 -8.05 -4.71 -0.51
N ILE A 46 -7.62 -5.95 -0.26
CA ILE A 46 -6.72 -6.26 0.87
C ILE A 46 -5.30 -6.72 0.46
N SER A 47 -5.13 -7.17 -0.78
CA SER A 47 -3.86 -7.74 -1.23
C SER A 47 -2.84 -6.65 -1.56
N GLY A 48 -1.60 -6.87 -1.13
CA GLY A 48 -0.46 -6.00 -1.44
C GLY A 48 -0.19 -5.86 -2.93
N MET A 49 -0.63 -6.82 -3.74
CA MET A 49 -0.53 -6.77 -5.20
C MET A 49 -1.24 -5.54 -5.79
N TYR A 50 -2.39 -5.17 -5.24
CA TYR A 50 -3.24 -4.10 -5.76
C TYR A 50 -3.09 -2.78 -4.99
N LEU A 51 -2.59 -2.83 -3.75
CA LEU A 51 -2.38 -1.66 -2.90
C LEU A 51 -1.55 -0.57 -3.60
N GLY A 52 -0.46 -0.95 -4.29
CA GLY A 52 0.39 0.00 -5.00
C GLY A 52 -0.35 0.73 -6.14
N GLU A 53 -1.28 0.05 -6.80
CA GLU A 53 -2.09 0.61 -7.87
C GLU A 53 -3.19 1.53 -7.33
N VAL A 54 -3.82 1.19 -6.20
CA VAL A 54 -4.75 2.07 -5.48
C VAL A 54 -4.04 3.36 -5.06
N VAL A 55 -2.86 3.25 -4.43
CA VAL A 55 -2.04 4.40 -4.05
C VAL A 55 -1.70 5.24 -5.28
N ARG A 56 -1.24 4.63 -6.37
CA ARG A 56 -0.92 5.35 -7.62
C ARG A 56 -2.12 6.17 -8.13
N ARG A 57 -3.34 5.61 -8.09
CA ARG A 57 -4.57 6.30 -8.52
C ARG A 57 -4.94 7.47 -7.61
N VAL A 58 -4.82 7.31 -6.30
CA VAL A 58 -5.00 8.41 -5.33
C VAL A 58 -4.01 9.53 -5.63
N LEU A 59 -2.72 9.21 -5.79
CA LEU A 59 -1.69 10.19 -6.10
C LEU A 59 -1.94 10.87 -7.46
N GLN A 60 -2.36 10.13 -8.48
CA GLN A 60 -2.72 10.70 -9.78
C GLN A 60 -3.89 11.68 -9.67
N LYS A 61 -4.94 11.34 -8.89
CA LYS A 61 -6.09 12.21 -8.68
C LYS A 61 -5.69 13.48 -7.93
N MET A 62 -4.87 13.35 -6.89
CA MET A 62 -4.28 14.48 -6.18
C MET A 62 -3.41 15.37 -7.10
N ALA A 63 -2.69 14.77 -8.05
CA ALA A 63 -1.90 15.49 -9.05
C ALA A 63 -2.77 16.34 -9.99
N GLN A 64 -3.93 15.81 -10.39
CA GLN A 64 -4.86 16.53 -11.27
C GLN A 64 -5.58 17.67 -10.55
N GLU A 65 -5.80 17.53 -9.25
CA GLU A 65 -6.50 18.53 -8.43
C GLU A 65 -5.54 19.54 -7.79
N SER A 66 -4.23 19.31 -7.85
CA SER A 66 -3.21 20.16 -7.24
C SER A 66 -1.92 20.19 -8.06
N ASP A 67 -1.64 21.36 -8.66
CA ASP A 67 -0.37 21.65 -9.34
C ASP A 67 0.86 21.42 -8.43
N LEU A 68 0.67 21.57 -7.11
CA LEU A 68 1.70 21.32 -6.11
C LEU A 68 2.12 19.84 -6.07
N PHE A 69 1.20 18.92 -6.31
CA PHE A 69 1.48 17.50 -6.18
C PHE A 69 2.22 16.93 -7.40
N VAL A 70 1.92 17.43 -8.62
CA VAL A 70 2.72 17.16 -9.83
C VAL A 70 4.18 17.62 -9.64
N MET A 71 4.35 18.77 -8.99
CA MET A 71 5.66 19.34 -8.68
C MET A 71 6.43 18.50 -7.67
N LEU A 72 5.79 18.05 -6.59
CA LEU A 72 6.39 17.12 -5.64
C LEU A 72 6.80 15.82 -6.36
N LEU A 73 5.95 15.20 -7.17
CA LEU A 73 6.35 13.99 -7.92
C LEU A 73 7.62 14.18 -8.78
N LYS A 74 7.79 15.34 -9.44
CA LYS A 74 8.99 15.63 -10.25
C LYS A 74 10.24 15.91 -9.41
N ILE A 75 10.08 16.61 -8.28
CA ILE A 75 11.18 16.90 -7.36
C ILE A 75 11.77 15.61 -6.76
N TYR A 76 10.92 14.64 -6.43
CA TYR A 76 11.32 13.46 -5.64
C TYR A 76 11.96 12.36 -6.48
N LEU A 77 11.96 12.46 -7.81
CA LEU A 77 12.59 11.49 -8.71
C LEU A 77 14.07 11.81 -9.05
N THR A 78 14.65 12.91 -8.55
CA THR A 78 15.92 13.45 -9.09
C THR A 78 16.95 13.85 -8.01
N PRO A 79 18.25 14.06 -8.38
CA PRO A 79 19.31 14.61 -7.51
C PRO A 79 18.95 15.95 -6.84
N ILE A 80 17.92 16.62 -7.36
CA ILE A 80 17.36 17.88 -6.86
C ILE A 80 16.81 17.71 -5.43
N MET A 81 16.23 16.56 -5.08
CA MET A 81 15.73 16.30 -3.73
C MET A 81 16.84 16.25 -2.68
N ALA A 82 17.99 15.67 -3.03
CA ALA A 82 19.14 15.60 -2.13
C ALA A 82 19.66 17.01 -1.81
N ALA A 83 19.80 17.86 -2.83
CA ALA A 83 20.21 19.26 -2.67
C ALA A 83 19.19 20.10 -1.88
N MET A 84 17.89 19.76 -1.92
CA MET A 84 16.86 20.41 -1.09
C MET A 84 16.91 19.93 0.38
N HIS A 85 17.35 18.71 0.64
CA HIS A 85 17.49 18.16 1.99
C HIS A 85 18.76 18.63 2.72
N GLU A 86 19.73 19.16 1.99
CA GLU A 86 20.93 19.80 2.55
C GLU A 86 20.67 21.25 2.98
N ASP A 87 19.44 21.76 2.80
CA ASP A 87 19.06 23.11 3.20
C ASP A 87 18.62 23.18 4.67
N ASP A 88 19.58 23.47 5.54
CA ASP A 88 19.34 23.67 6.98
C ASP A 88 18.94 25.12 7.33
N SER A 89 18.71 25.98 6.34
CA SER A 89 18.32 27.37 6.59
C SER A 89 16.90 27.48 7.19
N PRO A 90 16.65 28.35 8.17
CA PRO A 90 15.32 28.47 8.81
C PRO A 90 14.22 28.96 7.84
N ASP A 91 14.62 29.64 6.78
CA ASP A 91 13.80 30.20 5.71
C ASP A 91 13.71 29.31 4.46
N LEU A 92 14.50 28.22 4.37
CA LEU A 92 14.54 27.29 3.23
C LEU A 92 14.83 28.00 1.90
N GLU A 93 15.86 28.83 1.88
CA GLU A 93 16.20 29.67 0.73
C GLU A 93 16.85 28.88 -0.41
N ARG A 94 17.61 27.82 -0.10
CA ARG A 94 18.15 26.90 -1.12
C ARG A 94 17.01 26.20 -1.83
N VAL A 95 15.99 25.74 -1.09
CA VAL A 95 14.78 25.13 -1.68
C VAL A 95 14.04 26.12 -2.56
N ARG A 96 13.94 27.40 -2.16
CA ARG A 96 13.34 28.45 -2.99
C ARG A 96 14.10 28.66 -4.29
N GLN A 97 15.42 28.76 -4.24
CA GLN A 97 16.25 28.94 -5.43
C GLN A 97 16.16 27.75 -6.38
N ILE A 98 16.20 26.52 -5.85
CA ILE A 98 16.04 25.30 -6.64
C ILE A 98 14.66 25.26 -7.31
N MET A 99 13.61 25.73 -6.61
CA MET A 99 12.25 25.85 -7.14
C MET A 99 12.13 26.89 -8.25
N GLU A 100 12.76 28.04 -8.08
CA GLU A 100 12.76 29.10 -9.07
C GLU A 100 13.52 28.69 -10.34
N GLN A 101 14.69 28.06 -10.19
CA GLN A 101 15.55 27.67 -11.30
C GLN A 101 15.04 26.45 -12.08
N ASN A 102 14.54 25.42 -11.40
CA ASN A 102 14.14 24.17 -12.06
C ASN A 102 12.65 24.10 -12.40
N PHE A 103 11.81 24.86 -11.68
CA PHE A 103 10.35 24.78 -11.80
C PHE A 103 9.69 26.13 -12.12
N GLN A 104 10.49 27.19 -12.36
CA GLN A 104 10.01 28.53 -12.77
C GLN A 104 9.02 29.14 -11.77
N MET A 105 9.21 28.86 -10.47
CA MET A 105 8.33 29.29 -9.39
C MET A 105 9.03 30.27 -8.42
N PRO A 106 8.94 31.58 -8.67
CA PRO A 106 9.62 32.58 -7.83
C PRO A 106 8.96 32.79 -6.46
N HIS A 107 7.70 32.35 -6.28
CA HIS A 107 6.87 32.70 -5.12
C HIS A 107 6.25 31.49 -4.39
N VAL A 108 7.10 30.55 -3.94
CA VAL A 108 6.67 29.39 -3.13
C VAL A 108 6.60 29.76 -1.64
N PRO A 109 5.42 29.69 -0.98
CA PRO A 109 5.29 29.98 0.45
C PRO A 109 6.15 29.06 1.32
N LEU A 110 6.65 29.59 2.44
CA LEU A 110 7.49 28.86 3.41
C LEU A 110 6.83 27.58 3.95
N LYS A 111 5.51 27.63 4.20
CA LYS A 111 4.70 26.47 4.61
C LYS A 111 4.74 25.34 3.57
N THR A 112 4.72 25.71 2.30
CA THR A 112 4.80 24.79 1.17
C THR A 112 6.20 24.20 1.08
N ARG A 113 7.26 25.01 1.16
CA ARG A 113 8.68 24.56 1.16
C ARG A 113 8.96 23.54 2.29
N ARG A 114 8.42 23.77 3.48
CA ARG A 114 8.53 22.83 4.61
C ARG A 114 7.82 21.50 4.35
N LEU A 115 6.71 21.49 3.63
CA LEU A 115 5.99 20.26 3.27
C LEU A 115 6.85 19.34 2.37
N ILE A 116 7.67 19.94 1.51
CA ILE A 116 8.55 19.24 0.56
C ILE A 116 9.66 18.50 1.30
N ILE A 117 10.38 19.19 2.18
CA ILE A 117 11.45 18.57 2.98
C ILE A 117 10.88 17.53 3.95
N ARG A 118 9.66 17.75 4.46
CA ARG A 118 9.06 16.88 5.49
C ARG A 118 8.52 15.55 4.94
N ARG A 119 8.26 15.42 3.64
CA ARG A 119 7.67 14.21 3.04
C ARG A 119 8.71 13.18 2.56
N LYS A 120 9.68 12.84 3.40
CA LYS A 120 10.60 11.69 3.20
C LYS A 120 9.87 10.32 3.10
N ILE A 121 8.59 10.29 3.49
CA ILE A 121 7.82 9.07 3.80
C ILE A 121 7.12 8.47 2.57
N GLU A 122 6.72 9.27 1.58
CA GLU A 122 5.77 8.80 0.55
C GLU A 122 6.43 7.99 -0.59
N LYS A 123 7.70 8.29 -0.91
CA LYS A 123 8.45 7.56 -1.95
C LYS A 123 8.92 6.19 -1.48
N GLN A 124 9.30 6.09 -0.21
CA GLN A 124 9.65 4.81 0.43
C GLN A 124 8.45 3.87 0.42
N ILE A 125 7.24 4.38 0.70
CA ILE A 125 6.00 3.59 0.63
C ILE A 125 5.73 3.08 -0.80
N ALA A 126 5.89 3.92 -1.82
CA ALA A 126 5.64 3.51 -3.20
C ALA A 126 6.68 2.50 -3.75
N GLU A 127 7.95 2.62 -3.35
CA GLU A 127 9.01 1.68 -3.75
C GLU A 127 8.96 0.36 -2.95
N ASP A 128 8.65 0.40 -1.65
CA ASP A 128 8.49 -0.81 -0.82
C ASP A 128 7.27 -1.64 -1.21
N VAL A 129 6.13 -0.99 -1.50
CA VAL A 129 4.90 -1.68 -1.95
C VAL A 129 5.11 -2.37 -3.31
N ARG A 130 5.99 -1.84 -4.17
CA ARG A 130 6.26 -2.43 -5.49
C ARG A 130 7.29 -3.57 -5.44
N ARG A 131 8.10 -3.65 -4.37
CA ARG A 131 9.15 -4.66 -4.20
C ARG A 131 8.65 -5.92 -3.52
N ASP A 132 7.60 -5.81 -2.69
CA ASP A 132 7.09 -6.93 -1.91
C ASP A 132 6.05 -7.76 -2.68
N ARG A 133 6.53 -8.62 -3.58
CA ARG A 133 5.72 -9.64 -4.27
C ARG A 133 5.40 -10.85 -3.38
N GLY A 134 5.10 -10.67 -2.08
CA GLY A 134 4.78 -11.84 -1.28
C GLY A 134 4.29 -11.66 0.16
N GLY A 135 4.51 -10.53 0.84
CA GLY A 135 3.97 -10.47 2.20
C GLY A 135 3.96 -9.10 2.85
N LEU A 136 2.83 -8.38 2.72
CA LEU A 136 2.54 -7.18 3.52
C LEU A 136 2.84 -7.38 5.01
N TYR A 137 2.50 -8.55 5.55
CA TYR A 137 2.78 -8.91 6.95
C TYR A 137 4.27 -9.09 7.24
N THR A 138 5.08 -9.57 6.30
CA THR A 138 6.52 -9.79 6.51
C THR A 138 7.36 -8.55 6.21
N GLY A 139 7.03 -7.79 5.16
CA GLY A 139 7.82 -6.66 4.68
C GLY A 139 7.42 -5.30 5.22
N TYR A 140 6.20 -5.12 5.75
CA TYR A 140 5.73 -3.83 6.26
C TYR A 140 5.43 -3.90 7.76
N SER A 141 6.37 -3.47 8.60
CA SER A 141 6.26 -3.57 10.07
C SER A 141 4.99 -2.89 10.61
N ASN A 142 4.67 -1.70 10.11
CA ASN A 142 3.48 -0.96 10.51
C ASN A 142 2.18 -1.70 10.14
N PHE A 143 2.19 -2.55 9.11
CA PHE A 143 1.04 -3.39 8.76
C PHE A 143 0.65 -4.33 9.89
N ARG A 144 1.65 -4.88 10.60
CA ARG A 144 1.40 -5.78 11.72
C ARG A 144 0.72 -5.04 12.86
N ASP A 145 1.17 -3.82 13.15
CA ASP A 145 0.60 -3.02 14.22
C ASP A 145 -0.88 -2.70 13.91
N TYR A 146 -1.16 -2.23 12.69
CA TYR A 146 -2.54 -2.00 12.23
C TYR A 146 -3.41 -3.26 12.30
N LEU A 147 -2.89 -4.43 11.92
CA LEU A 147 -3.64 -5.67 12.00
C LEU A 147 -3.92 -6.09 13.44
N ASN A 148 -2.97 -5.93 14.36
CA ASN A 148 -3.19 -6.23 15.77
C ASN A 148 -4.21 -5.26 16.39
N GLU A 149 -4.14 -3.97 16.05
CA GLU A 149 -5.14 -2.98 16.46
C GLU A 149 -6.53 -3.33 15.94
N ALA A 150 -6.66 -3.70 14.66
CA ALA A 150 -7.93 -4.11 14.07
C ALA A 150 -8.51 -5.38 14.73
N VAL A 151 -7.67 -6.34 15.12
CA VAL A 151 -8.12 -7.53 15.87
C VAL A 151 -8.69 -7.13 17.24
N VAL A 152 -8.04 -6.19 17.93
CA VAL A 152 -8.55 -5.65 19.21
C VAL A 152 -9.86 -4.90 19.01
N GLU A 153 -9.97 -4.09 17.96
CA GLU A 153 -11.20 -3.34 17.64
C GLU A 153 -12.38 -4.28 17.36
N ILE A 154 -12.16 -5.35 16.58
CA ILE A 154 -13.22 -6.28 16.15
C ILE A 154 -13.64 -7.22 17.28
N LEU A 155 -12.68 -7.77 18.03
CA LEU A 155 -12.94 -8.83 19.02
C LEU A 155 -13.07 -8.31 20.45
N GLY A 156 -12.63 -7.07 20.72
CA GLY A 156 -12.50 -6.51 22.07
C GLY A 156 -11.25 -7.02 22.81
N GLU A 157 -10.78 -6.24 23.79
CA GLU A 157 -9.51 -6.51 24.51
C GLU A 157 -9.45 -7.87 25.22
N GLU A 158 -10.57 -8.36 25.74
CA GLU A 158 -10.62 -9.64 26.46
C GLU A 158 -10.33 -10.83 25.53
N VAL A 159 -10.97 -10.85 24.36
CA VAL A 159 -10.83 -11.94 23.40
C VAL A 159 -9.53 -11.80 22.60
N ALA A 160 -9.18 -10.58 22.19
CA ALA A 160 -8.00 -10.30 21.38
C ALA A 160 -6.69 -10.70 22.08
N ARG A 161 -6.62 -10.65 23.43
CA ARG A 161 -5.46 -11.13 24.20
C ARG A 161 -5.14 -12.61 23.98
N ASN A 162 -6.11 -13.40 23.52
CA ASN A 162 -5.94 -14.83 23.22
C ASN A 162 -5.66 -15.09 21.73
N VAL A 163 -5.58 -14.07 20.90
CA VAL A 163 -5.33 -14.17 19.45
C VAL A 163 -3.93 -13.64 19.14
N ILE A 164 -3.07 -14.48 18.58
CA ILE A 164 -1.69 -14.10 18.24
C ILE A 164 -1.47 -14.35 16.74
N LEU A 165 -1.23 -13.26 15.99
CA LEU A 165 -0.86 -13.34 14.59
C LEU A 165 0.63 -13.65 14.45
N ARG A 166 0.96 -14.72 13.71
CA ARG A 166 2.34 -15.13 13.42
C ARG A 166 2.54 -15.39 11.94
N VAL A 167 3.78 -15.22 11.48
CA VAL A 167 4.19 -15.68 10.16
C VAL A 167 4.16 -17.21 10.19
N SER A 168 3.42 -17.82 9.28
CA SER A 168 3.46 -19.26 9.07
C SER A 168 4.74 -19.63 8.31
N GLU A 169 5.33 -20.78 8.64
CA GLU A 169 6.35 -21.40 7.79
C GLU A 169 5.75 -21.85 6.44
N ASP A 170 6.61 -22.29 5.53
CA ASP A 170 6.28 -22.66 4.16
C ASP A 170 5.15 -23.71 4.09
N GLY A 171 3.92 -23.22 3.93
CA GLY A 171 2.74 -24.06 3.75
C GLY A 171 2.68 -24.76 2.40
N SER A 172 3.40 -24.26 1.38
CA SER A 172 3.37 -24.81 0.02
C SER A 172 4.30 -26.02 -0.15
N GLY A 173 5.46 -26.00 0.51
CA GLY A 173 6.39 -27.13 0.55
C GLY A 173 6.13 -28.06 1.73
N ILE A 174 6.44 -27.59 2.94
CA ILE A 174 6.36 -28.41 4.16
C ILE A 174 4.92 -28.84 4.44
N GLY A 175 3.97 -27.91 4.31
CA GLY A 175 2.54 -28.20 4.51
C GLY A 175 2.02 -29.30 3.56
N ALA A 176 2.38 -29.23 2.27
CA ALA A 176 2.01 -30.25 1.29
C ALA A 176 2.63 -31.62 1.60
N ALA A 177 3.91 -31.64 2.02
CA ALA A 177 4.60 -32.87 2.39
C ALA A 177 3.98 -33.55 3.63
N LEU A 178 3.62 -32.76 4.65
CA LEU A 178 2.94 -33.28 5.85
C LEU A 178 1.54 -33.82 5.54
N LEU A 179 0.77 -33.13 4.68
CA LEU A 179 -0.54 -33.62 4.25
C LEU A 179 -0.43 -34.95 3.51
N ALA A 180 0.55 -35.07 2.62
CA ALA A 180 0.85 -36.31 1.91
C ALA A 180 1.27 -37.44 2.87
N ALA A 181 2.11 -37.13 3.87
CA ALA A 181 2.54 -38.09 4.87
C ALA A 181 1.36 -38.57 5.75
N ALA A 182 0.52 -37.65 6.24
CA ALA A 182 -0.67 -38.00 7.02
C ALA A 182 -1.61 -38.94 6.25
N HIS A 183 -1.85 -38.66 4.97
CA HIS A 183 -2.67 -39.53 4.11
C HIS A 183 -2.03 -40.89 3.79
N SER A 184 -0.71 -41.01 3.89
CA SER A 184 -0.01 -42.28 3.68
C SER A 184 -0.06 -43.22 4.90
N LEU A 185 -0.28 -42.68 6.10
CA LEU A 185 -0.39 -43.44 7.35
C LEU A 185 -1.77 -44.07 7.56
N ASP A 186 -2.79 -43.57 6.86
CA ASP A 186 -4.16 -44.11 6.84
C ASP A 186 -4.37 -45.25 5.81
N ARG A 187 -3.28 -45.83 5.27
CA ARG A 187 -3.30 -46.96 4.33
C ARG A 187 -2.75 -48.25 4.92
#